data_AF-A0A9X0CVW9-F1
#
_entry.id   AF-A0A9X0CVW9-F1
#
_cell.length_a   1.000
_cell.length_b   1.000
_cell.length_c   1.000
_cell.angle_alpha   90.00
_cell.angle_beta   90.00
_cell.angle_gamma   90.00
#
_symmetry.space_group_name_H-M   'P 1'
#
loop_
_entity.id
_entity.type
_entity.pdbx_description
1 polymer ?
#
loop_
_entity_poly.entity_id
_entity_poly.type
_entity_poly.pdbx_seq_one_letter_code
_entity_poly.pdbx_strand_id
1 'polypeptide(L)'
;MVLVQFAVDEEGQFLGTTKNTPSSMHHTMRDLWKGLVHDGLITQDEFDKTTFVNYYRTVNEFKKPFESVDSPVRKAGLTLVSIETNVVPCPYREKWLKNGGDPNAHARWFIPTTRTWSNSTFTSGLSDSRSLEEKANIVDEFFKRYENQVAKRPEDNGMDYVHAYMIIAKN
;
A
#
# COMPACT_ATOMS: atom_id res chain seq x y z
N MET A 1 -12.01 21.17 -10.47
CA MET A 1 -10.97 20.55 -9.62
C MET A 1 -10.80 19.11 -10.04
N VAL A 2 -9.57 18.62 -10.14
CA VAL A 2 -9.27 17.21 -10.40
C VAL A 2 -8.62 16.63 -9.17
N LEU A 3 -9.11 15.50 -8.67
CA LEU A 3 -8.49 14.73 -7.60
C LEU A 3 -8.12 13.35 -8.12
N VAL A 4 -6.95 12.87 -7.72
CA VAL A 4 -6.47 11.50 -7.99
C VAL A 4 -6.18 10.87 -6.64
N GLN A 5 -6.92 9.82 -6.28
CA GLN A 5 -6.86 9.21 -4.96
C GLN A 5 -6.74 7.70 -5.07
N PHE A 6 -6.01 7.05 -4.16
CA PHE A 6 -6.04 5.59 -4.08
C PHE A 6 -7.45 5.09 -3.78
N ALA A 7 -7.84 4.01 -4.45
CA ALA A 7 -9.20 3.49 -4.41
C ALA A 7 -9.21 1.96 -4.38
N VAL A 8 -10.37 1.43 -4.01
CA VAL A 8 -10.80 0.09 -4.41
C VAL A 8 -11.65 0.26 -5.67
N ASP A 9 -11.26 -0.38 -6.77
CA ASP A 9 -12.03 -0.32 -8.00
C ASP A 9 -13.25 -1.26 -7.99
N GLU A 10 -14.01 -1.26 -9.08
CA GLU A 10 -15.20 -2.07 -9.30
C GLU A 10 -14.94 -3.57 -9.24
N GLU A 11 -13.68 -3.99 -9.46
CA GLU A 11 -13.24 -5.38 -9.42
C GLU A 11 -12.63 -5.77 -8.06
N GLY A 12 -12.61 -4.86 -7.10
CA GLY A 12 -12.01 -5.07 -5.78
C GLY A 12 -10.49 -4.95 -5.74
N GLN A 13 -9.86 -4.43 -6.80
CA GLN A 13 -8.41 -4.20 -6.84
C GLN A 13 -8.05 -2.94 -6.03
N PHE A 14 -6.88 -2.93 -5.41
CA PHE A 14 -6.35 -1.80 -4.66
C PHE A 14 -4.81 -1.79 -4.68
N LEU A 15 -4.20 -0.80 -4.03
CA LEU A 15 -2.75 -0.62 -3.99
C LEU A 15 -2.01 -1.93 -3.67
N GLY A 16 -1.16 -2.38 -4.60
CA GLY A 16 -0.35 -3.58 -4.43
C GLY A 16 -1.15 -4.89 -4.34
N THR A 17 -2.41 -4.90 -4.78
CA THR A 17 -3.25 -6.10 -4.92
C THR A 17 -4.17 -5.92 -6.13
N THR A 18 -3.69 -6.38 -7.29
CA THR A 18 -4.38 -6.28 -8.59
C THR A 18 -4.38 -7.64 -9.28
N LYS A 19 -5.24 -7.83 -10.27
CA LYS A 19 -5.27 -9.06 -11.10
C LYS A 19 -3.95 -9.28 -11.87
N ASN A 20 -3.23 -8.21 -12.14
CA ASN A 20 -1.97 -8.24 -12.88
C ASN A 20 -0.77 -8.63 -12.01
N THR A 21 -0.88 -8.50 -10.68
CA THR A 21 0.21 -8.75 -9.74
C THR A 21 -0.16 -9.94 -8.83
N PRO A 22 0.47 -11.12 -9.05
CA PRO A 22 0.13 -12.35 -8.33
C PRO A 22 0.26 -12.27 -6.80
N SER A 23 1.26 -11.57 -6.28
CA SER A 23 1.47 -11.42 -4.84
C SER A 23 0.82 -10.16 -4.30
N SER A 24 0.03 -10.29 -3.23
CA SER A 24 -0.48 -9.14 -2.49
C SER A 24 0.60 -8.55 -1.59
N MET A 25 0.95 -7.29 -1.84
CA MET A 25 1.91 -6.53 -1.04
C MET A 25 1.58 -6.55 0.45
N HIS A 26 0.31 -6.29 0.80
CA HIS A 26 -0.15 -6.24 2.19
C HIS A 26 -0.11 -7.61 2.88
N HIS A 27 -0.46 -8.69 2.17
CA HIS A 27 -0.31 -10.05 2.72
C HIS A 27 1.16 -10.42 2.92
N THR A 28 2.04 -10.10 1.97
CA THR A 28 3.48 -10.34 2.12
C THR A 28 4.04 -9.58 3.32
N MET A 29 3.68 -8.31 3.51
CA MET A 29 4.06 -7.54 4.70
C MET A 29 3.58 -8.20 6.00
N ARG A 30 2.30 -8.57 6.07
CA ARG A 30 1.72 -9.26 7.24
C ARG A 30 2.48 -10.55 7.55
N ASP A 31 2.70 -11.39 6.56
CA ASP A 31 3.29 -12.72 6.75
C ASP A 31 4.76 -12.62 7.17
N LEU A 32 5.51 -11.67 6.60
CA LEU A 32 6.90 -11.42 7.01
C LEU A 32 7.00 -10.84 8.42
N TRP A 33 6.10 -9.91 8.78
CA TRP A 33 6.04 -9.35 10.13
C TRP A 33 5.67 -10.43 11.16
N LYS A 34 4.71 -11.30 10.81
CA LYS A 34 4.36 -12.47 11.62
C LYS A 34 5.54 -13.44 11.78
N GLY A 35 6.36 -13.59 10.74
CA GLY A 35 7.60 -14.36 10.81
C GLY A 35 8.57 -13.87 11.90
N LEU A 36 8.61 -12.55 12.17
CA LEU A 36 9.41 -12.01 13.26
C LEU A 36 8.88 -12.41 14.65
N VAL A 37 7.57 -12.64 14.77
CA VAL A 37 6.97 -13.20 16.00
C VAL A 37 7.47 -14.62 16.22
N HIS A 38 7.44 -15.44 15.15
CA HIS A 38 7.87 -16.83 15.23
C HIS A 38 9.35 -16.97 15.62
N ASP A 39 10.19 -16.03 15.17
CA ASP A 39 11.61 -15.99 15.50
C ASP A 39 11.91 -15.30 16.84
N GLY A 40 10.89 -14.82 17.56
CA GLY A 40 11.04 -14.15 18.86
C GLY A 40 11.65 -12.75 18.80
N LEU A 41 11.73 -12.13 17.62
CA LEU A 41 12.26 -10.77 17.43
C LEU A 41 11.26 -9.71 17.89
N ILE A 42 9.96 -9.98 17.68
CA ILE A 42 8.85 -9.16 18.18
C ILE A 42 7.85 -10.04 18.93
N THR A 43 7.05 -9.42 19.78
CA THR A 43 5.97 -10.12 20.50
C THR A 43 4.69 -10.18 19.68
N GLN A 44 3.74 -11.02 20.09
CA GLN A 44 2.41 -11.06 19.49
C GLN A 44 1.66 -9.72 19.64
N ASP A 45 1.79 -9.06 20.81
CA ASP A 45 1.18 -7.75 21.07
C ASP A 45 1.73 -6.67 20.14
N GLU A 46 3.04 -6.68 19.86
CA GLU A 46 3.64 -5.76 18.89
C GLU A 46 3.13 -6.00 17.48
N PHE A 47 2.97 -7.27 17.07
CA PHE A 47 2.34 -7.61 15.79
C PHE A 47 0.90 -7.09 15.71
N ASP A 48 0.09 -7.32 16.75
CA ASP A 48 -1.32 -6.91 16.78
C ASP A 48 -1.48 -5.37 16.79
N LYS A 49 -0.52 -4.65 17.40
CA LYS A 49 -0.45 -3.18 17.39
C LYS A 49 0.05 -2.59 16.07
N THR A 50 0.75 -3.36 15.23
CA THR A 50 1.16 -2.91 13.90
C THR A 50 -0.02 -2.91 12.93
N THR A 51 -0.76 -1.80 12.89
CA THR A 51 -1.91 -1.64 12.00
C THR A 51 -1.65 -0.55 10.95
N PHE A 52 -1.81 -0.90 9.68
CA PHE A 52 -1.86 0.08 8.61
C PHE A 52 -3.15 0.88 8.69
N VAL A 53 -3.04 2.16 9.03
CA VAL A 53 -4.18 3.10 9.11
C VAL A 53 -4.55 3.66 7.72
N ASN A 54 -4.50 2.79 6.71
CA ASN A 54 -4.83 3.12 5.33
C ASN A 54 -6.22 2.55 5.00
N TYR A 55 -7.09 3.41 4.45
CA TYR A 55 -8.41 3.00 3.98
C TYR A 55 -8.62 3.50 2.56
N TYR A 56 -8.69 2.56 1.62
CA TYR A 56 -9.01 2.87 0.23
C TYR A 56 -10.52 2.83 0.05
N ARG A 57 -11.10 3.95 -0.39
CA ARG A 57 -12.55 4.03 -0.62
C ARG A 57 -12.91 3.33 -1.92
N THR A 58 -14.08 2.71 -1.91
CA THR A 58 -14.75 2.28 -3.14
C THR A 58 -15.27 3.48 -3.94
N VAL A 59 -15.52 3.28 -5.24
CA VAL A 59 -16.17 4.30 -6.09
C VAL A 59 -17.49 4.78 -5.50
N ASN A 60 -18.29 3.86 -4.93
CA ASN A 60 -19.56 4.22 -4.29
C ASN A 60 -19.35 5.12 -3.07
N GLU A 61 -18.34 4.88 -2.27
CA GLU A 61 -18.03 5.73 -1.11
C GLU A 61 -17.52 7.11 -1.51
N PHE A 62 -16.79 7.21 -2.61
CA PHE A 62 -16.42 8.52 -3.18
C PHE A 62 -17.64 9.31 -3.68
N LYS A 63 -18.68 8.64 -4.18
CA LYS A 63 -19.91 9.28 -4.68
C LYS A 63 -20.83 9.77 -3.57
N LYS A 64 -20.95 9.01 -2.46
CA LYS A 64 -21.90 9.29 -1.35
C LYS A 64 -21.96 10.76 -0.90
N PRO A 65 -20.83 11.47 -0.70
CA PRO A 65 -20.88 12.88 -0.29
C PRO A 65 -21.55 13.80 -1.31
N PHE A 66 -21.63 13.44 -2.59
CA PHE A 66 -22.21 14.28 -3.64
C PHE A 66 -23.68 13.95 -3.94
N GLU A 67 -24.19 12.83 -3.47
CA GLU A 67 -25.55 12.36 -3.78
C GLU A 67 -26.62 12.98 -2.87
N SER A 68 -26.31 13.20 -1.60
CA SER A 68 -27.26 13.81 -0.64
C SER A 68 -27.24 15.34 -0.70
N VAL A 69 -28.41 15.96 -0.88
CA VAL A 69 -28.58 17.42 -0.82
C VAL A 69 -28.20 18.01 0.54
N ASP A 70 -28.28 17.21 1.59
CA ASP A 70 -27.95 17.64 2.94
C ASP A 70 -26.47 17.51 3.30
N SER A 71 -25.67 16.91 2.42
CA SER A 71 -24.25 16.74 2.69
C SER A 71 -23.53 18.09 2.78
N PRO A 72 -22.49 18.19 3.63
CA PRO A 72 -21.64 19.39 3.65
C PRO A 72 -21.03 19.72 2.29
N VAL A 73 -20.73 18.69 1.48
CA VAL A 73 -20.14 18.83 0.14
C VAL A 73 -21.12 19.51 -0.83
N ARG A 74 -22.38 19.07 -0.86
CA ARG A 74 -23.42 19.69 -1.71
C ARG A 74 -23.82 21.07 -1.19
N LYS A 75 -23.91 21.26 0.12
CA LYS A 75 -24.13 22.58 0.75
C LYS A 75 -23.02 23.58 0.44
N ALA A 76 -21.80 23.11 0.19
CA ALA A 76 -20.67 23.94 -0.26
C ALA A 76 -20.68 24.25 -1.78
N GLY A 77 -21.72 23.80 -2.52
CA GLY A 77 -21.85 23.98 -3.96
C GLY A 77 -21.05 23.00 -4.81
N LEU A 78 -20.43 21.97 -4.22
CA LEU A 78 -19.59 21.02 -4.95
C LEU A 78 -20.42 19.90 -5.58
N THR A 79 -20.16 19.61 -6.85
CA THR A 79 -20.80 18.51 -7.59
C THR A 79 -19.75 17.62 -8.22
N LEU A 80 -19.93 16.31 -8.11
CA LEU A 80 -19.11 15.33 -8.81
C LEU A 80 -19.57 15.27 -10.28
N VAL A 81 -18.70 15.69 -11.19
CA VAL A 81 -18.93 15.67 -12.64
C VAL A 81 -18.68 14.27 -13.19
N SER A 82 -17.56 13.67 -12.82
CA SER A 82 -17.21 12.29 -13.18
C SER A 82 -16.28 11.66 -12.15
N ILE A 83 -16.28 10.33 -12.13
CA ILE A 83 -15.32 9.50 -11.41
C ILE A 83 -15.03 8.26 -12.26
N GLU A 84 -13.75 7.96 -12.46
CA GLU A 84 -13.27 6.82 -13.22
C GLU A 84 -12.12 6.17 -12.44
N THR A 85 -11.97 4.86 -12.52
CA THR A 85 -10.85 4.13 -11.91
C THR A 85 -9.84 3.70 -12.97
N ASN A 86 -8.56 3.65 -12.61
CA ASN A 86 -7.54 3.05 -13.46
C ASN A 86 -6.43 2.40 -12.63
N VAL A 87 -5.86 1.33 -13.19
CA VAL A 87 -4.67 0.66 -12.67
C VAL A 87 -3.44 1.24 -13.35
N VAL A 88 -2.53 1.80 -12.57
CA VAL A 88 -1.20 2.24 -13.03
C VAL A 88 -0.19 1.14 -12.66
N PRO A 89 0.42 0.47 -13.66
CA PRO A 89 1.37 -0.61 -13.39
C PRO A 89 2.58 -0.16 -12.58
N CYS A 90 3.10 -1.06 -11.77
CA CYS A 90 4.34 -0.86 -11.00
C CYS A 90 5.54 -0.76 -11.96
N PRO A 91 6.24 0.39 -12.03
CA PRO A 91 7.33 0.59 -12.98
C PRO A 91 8.52 -0.36 -12.73
N TYR A 92 8.74 -0.76 -11.48
CA TYR A 92 9.77 -1.73 -11.11
C TYR A 92 9.50 -3.10 -11.72
N ARG A 93 8.25 -3.55 -11.61
CA ARG A 93 7.79 -4.82 -12.13
C ARG A 93 7.74 -4.81 -13.65
N GLU A 94 7.23 -3.75 -14.26
CA GLU A 94 7.26 -3.60 -15.73
C GLU A 94 8.68 -3.68 -16.28
N LYS A 95 9.64 -3.00 -15.64
CA LYS A 95 11.05 -3.07 -16.03
C LYS A 95 11.59 -4.51 -15.95
N TRP A 96 11.24 -5.24 -14.89
CA TRP A 96 11.61 -6.65 -14.73
C TRP A 96 11.00 -7.53 -15.82
N LEU A 97 9.69 -7.44 -16.04
CA LEU A 97 9.00 -8.24 -17.06
C LEU A 97 9.53 -7.98 -18.47
N LYS A 98 9.93 -6.74 -18.76
CA LYS A 98 10.46 -6.35 -20.07
C LYS A 98 11.91 -6.80 -20.29
N ASN A 99 12.76 -6.66 -19.28
CA ASN A 99 14.22 -6.73 -19.46
C ASN A 99 14.90 -7.83 -18.62
N GLY A 100 14.21 -8.44 -17.66
CA GLY A 100 14.82 -9.27 -16.63
C GLY A 100 15.87 -8.53 -15.81
N GLY A 101 16.87 -9.26 -15.33
CA GLY A 101 18.06 -8.72 -14.66
C GLY A 101 18.50 -9.55 -13.46
N ASP A 102 19.32 -8.94 -12.59
CA ASP A 102 19.64 -9.51 -11.27
C ASP A 102 18.43 -9.35 -10.32
N PRO A 103 17.82 -10.46 -9.83
CA PRO A 103 16.69 -10.39 -8.91
C PRO A 103 16.99 -9.59 -7.64
N ASN A 104 18.24 -9.66 -7.14
CA ASN A 104 18.62 -8.94 -5.92
C ASN A 104 18.74 -7.44 -6.19
N ALA A 105 19.26 -7.04 -7.36
CA ALA A 105 19.29 -5.65 -7.77
C ALA A 105 17.87 -5.09 -7.97
N HIS A 106 16.96 -5.87 -8.53
CA HIS A 106 15.55 -5.50 -8.62
C HIS A 106 14.95 -5.28 -7.23
N ALA A 107 15.11 -6.23 -6.31
CA ALA A 107 14.53 -6.15 -4.97
C ALA A 107 15.06 -4.93 -4.18
N ARG A 108 16.38 -4.70 -4.23
CA ARG A 108 17.03 -3.51 -3.62
C ARG A 108 16.53 -2.18 -4.19
N TRP A 109 16.00 -2.19 -5.42
CA TRP A 109 15.44 -1.00 -6.05
C TRP A 109 13.95 -0.81 -5.72
N PHE A 110 13.19 -1.91 -5.65
CA PHE A 110 11.75 -1.91 -5.41
C PHE A 110 11.38 -1.68 -3.93
N ILE A 111 12.01 -2.39 -3.01
CA ILE A 111 11.62 -2.37 -1.59
C ILE A 111 11.72 -1.00 -0.92
N PRO A 112 12.75 -0.16 -1.19
CA PRO A 112 12.81 1.18 -0.63
C PRO A 112 11.54 2.00 -0.86
N THR A 113 10.88 1.85 -2.01
CA THR A 113 9.62 2.54 -2.32
C THR A 113 8.47 2.09 -1.45
N THR A 114 8.42 0.79 -1.08
CA THR A 114 7.43 0.31 -0.09
C THR A 114 7.75 0.82 1.31
N ARG A 115 9.05 0.93 1.64
CA ARG A 115 9.51 1.38 2.95
C ARG A 115 9.19 2.84 3.23
N THR A 116 9.32 3.74 2.24
CA THR A 116 9.15 5.19 2.45
C THR A 116 7.83 5.57 3.10
N TRP A 117 6.73 4.89 2.76
CA TRP A 117 5.40 5.19 3.30
C TRP A 117 4.95 4.25 4.43
N SER A 118 5.62 3.12 4.63
CA SER A 118 5.20 2.11 5.61
C SER A 118 6.09 2.00 6.85
N ASN A 119 7.33 2.52 6.82
CA ASN A 119 8.31 2.35 7.90
C ASN A 119 7.75 2.76 9.28
N SER A 120 7.08 3.91 9.35
CA SER A 120 6.49 4.41 10.59
C SER A 120 5.41 3.50 11.17
N THR A 121 4.67 2.77 10.33
CA THR A 121 3.66 1.80 10.78
C THR A 121 4.32 0.65 11.55
N PHE A 122 5.39 0.09 11.01
CA PHE A 122 6.14 -0.98 11.69
C PHE A 122 6.83 -0.47 12.96
N THR A 123 7.48 0.69 12.90
CA THR A 123 8.15 1.28 14.06
C THR A 123 7.17 1.60 15.20
N SER A 124 5.97 2.10 14.89
CA SER A 124 4.97 2.47 15.91
C SER A 124 4.26 1.29 16.55
N GLY A 125 4.23 0.12 15.90
CA GLY A 125 3.70 -1.09 16.53
C GLY A 125 4.63 -1.71 17.58
N LEU A 126 5.92 -1.34 17.59
CA LEU A 126 6.90 -1.84 18.55
C LEU A 126 6.79 -1.13 19.91
N SER A 127 7.01 -1.88 20.99
CA SER A 127 6.89 -1.41 22.37
C SER A 127 7.74 -0.17 22.66
N ASP A 128 7.19 0.78 23.42
CA ASP A 128 7.92 1.98 23.89
C ASP A 128 9.03 1.67 24.89
N SER A 129 9.09 0.44 25.42
CA SER A 129 10.22 -0.02 26.23
C SER A 129 11.48 -0.28 25.40
N ARG A 130 11.38 -0.40 24.07
CA ARG A 130 12.53 -0.60 23.17
C ARG A 130 13.19 0.74 22.85
N SER A 131 14.51 0.74 22.80
CA SER A 131 15.27 1.88 22.28
C SER A 131 14.95 2.14 20.81
N LEU A 132 15.21 3.37 20.35
CA LEU A 132 15.06 3.74 18.94
C LEU A 132 15.95 2.89 18.02
N GLU A 133 17.14 2.52 18.48
CA GLU A 133 18.07 1.66 17.74
C GLU A 133 17.55 0.24 17.59
N GLU A 134 17.02 -0.36 18.66
CA GLU A 134 16.39 -1.69 18.58
C GLU A 134 15.18 -1.67 17.63
N LYS A 135 14.33 -0.64 17.71
CA LYS A 135 13.20 -0.48 16.78
C LYS A 135 13.68 -0.38 15.33
N ALA A 136 14.73 0.40 15.07
CA ALA A 136 15.30 0.53 13.74
C ALA A 136 15.84 -0.81 13.21
N ASN A 137 16.62 -1.53 14.01
CA ASN A 137 17.20 -2.82 13.64
C ASN A 137 16.14 -3.88 13.30
N ILE A 138 15.04 -3.93 14.06
CA ILE A 138 13.92 -4.86 13.78
C ILE A 138 13.24 -4.52 12.46
N VAL A 139 13.00 -3.23 12.21
CA VAL A 139 12.36 -2.78 10.96
C VAL A 139 13.30 -2.96 9.77
N ASP A 140 14.62 -2.80 9.95
CA ASP A 140 15.63 -3.13 8.94
C ASP A 140 15.60 -4.62 8.60
N GLU A 141 15.54 -5.50 9.61
CA GLU A 141 15.42 -6.94 9.41
C GLU A 141 14.13 -7.30 8.65
N PHE A 142 13.00 -6.66 8.99
CA PHE A 142 11.75 -6.83 8.25
C PHE A 142 11.91 -6.50 6.75
N PHE A 143 12.42 -5.32 6.41
CA PHE A 143 12.60 -4.93 5.01
C PHE A 143 13.66 -5.78 4.31
N LYS A 144 14.66 -6.28 5.04
CA LYS A 144 15.63 -7.21 4.48
C LYS A 144 14.99 -8.54 4.10
N ARG A 145 14.11 -9.09 4.94
CA ARG A 145 13.31 -10.27 4.61
C ARG A 145 12.41 -10.02 3.41
N TYR A 146 11.85 -8.82 3.31
CA TYR A 146 11.03 -8.47 2.15
C TYR A 146 11.84 -8.39 0.85
N GLU A 147 13.03 -7.77 0.86
CA GLU A 147 13.95 -7.81 -0.28
C GLU A 147 14.24 -9.26 -0.71
N ASN A 148 14.56 -10.12 0.26
CA ASN A 148 14.87 -11.52 0.00
C ASN A 148 13.66 -12.27 -0.58
N GLN A 149 12.43 -11.96 -0.17
CA GLN A 149 11.23 -12.58 -0.74
C GLN A 149 10.96 -12.10 -2.17
N VAL A 150 11.09 -10.80 -2.44
CA VAL A 150 10.91 -10.25 -3.80
C VAL A 150 11.96 -10.84 -4.75
N ALA A 151 13.21 -10.95 -4.31
CA ALA A 151 14.29 -11.50 -5.14
C ALA A 151 14.04 -12.97 -5.57
N LYS A 152 13.20 -13.74 -4.87
CA LYS A 152 12.86 -15.11 -5.29
C LYS A 152 11.94 -15.16 -6.50
N ARG A 153 11.00 -14.21 -6.60
CA ARG A 153 9.98 -14.15 -7.67
C ARG A 153 9.64 -12.70 -8.03
N PRO A 154 10.56 -11.94 -8.66
CA PRO A 154 10.33 -10.51 -8.89
C PRO A 154 9.11 -10.24 -9.78
N GLU A 155 8.78 -11.16 -10.70
CA GLU A 155 7.61 -11.08 -11.59
C GLU A 155 6.26 -11.16 -10.86
N ASP A 156 6.23 -11.71 -9.65
CA ASP A 156 5.01 -11.84 -8.85
C ASP A 156 4.76 -10.61 -7.99
N ASN A 157 5.77 -9.75 -7.80
CA ASN A 157 5.77 -8.67 -6.84
C ASN A 157 5.63 -7.31 -7.54
N GLY A 158 4.66 -6.54 -7.10
CA GLY A 158 4.37 -5.22 -7.66
C GLY A 158 3.61 -4.35 -6.68
N MET A 159 3.76 -3.04 -6.85
CA MET A 159 3.00 -2.03 -6.14
C MET A 159 2.17 -1.26 -7.17
N ASP A 160 1.34 -1.98 -7.92
CA ASP A 160 0.40 -1.37 -8.86
C ASP A 160 -0.51 -0.40 -8.10
N TYR A 161 -0.72 0.77 -8.66
CA TYR A 161 -1.59 1.78 -8.06
C TYR A 161 -2.99 1.65 -8.65
N VAL A 162 -4.00 1.67 -7.80
CA VAL A 162 -5.39 1.76 -8.23
C VAL A 162 -5.90 3.13 -7.82
N HIS A 163 -6.20 3.98 -8.80
CA HIS A 163 -6.62 5.35 -8.56
C HIS A 163 -8.06 5.58 -9.01
N ALA A 164 -8.80 6.36 -8.23
CA ALA A 164 -9.99 7.07 -8.68
C ALA A 164 -9.60 8.47 -9.16
N TYR A 165 -9.96 8.80 -10.39
CA TYR A 165 -9.84 10.10 -11.01
C TYR A 165 -11.19 10.80 -10.92
N MET A 166 -11.27 11.86 -10.12
CA MET A 166 -12.51 12.58 -9.86
C MET A 166 -12.46 13.98 -10.44
N ILE A 167 -13.48 14.34 -11.22
CA ILE A 167 -13.70 15.72 -11.68
C ILE A 167 -14.82 16.32 -10.84
N ILE A 168 -14.50 17.39 -10.10
CA ILE A 168 -15.43 18.10 -9.23
C ILE A 168 -15.56 19.55 -9.70
N ALA A 169 -16.80 20.01 -9.84
CA ALA A 169 -17.15 21.39 -10.15
C ALA A 169 -17.73 22.08 -8.91
N LYS A 170 -17.62 23.40 -8.87
CA LYS A 170 -18.34 24.24 -7.92
C LYS A 170 -19.38 25.05 -8.69
N ASN A 171 -20.64 24.90 -8.28
CA ASN A 171 -21.77 25.66 -8.79
C ASN A 171 -22.07 26.85 -7.87
#